data_AF-F9WM78-F1
#
_entry.id   AF-F9WM78-F1
#
_cell.length_a   1.000
_cell.length_b   1.000
_cell.length_c   1.000
_cell.angle_alpha   90.00
_cell.angle_beta   90.00
_cell.angle_gamma   90.00
#
_symmetry.space_group_name_H-M   'P 1'
#
loop_
_entity.id
_entity.type
_entity.pdbx_description
1 polymer ?
#
loop_
_entity_poly.entity_id
_entity_poly.type
_entity_poly.pdbx_seq_one_letter_code
_entity_poly.pdbx_strand_id
1 'polypeptide(L)'
;MSGSGTEGVSAPYCMKDEDITGKNLIPTVKSYDNQEFLRSAHGRLVRILCEFEEPAGRIRYHHIRSTVLVFGSARAMTADEHQKTVERHKAALSAASSEQERVATQGELDRLHKTQWMCEWMDKVTELSKRIAEFSIEKKDKINASFSLLPDYFRPNLSAVNKDNAEEEQLERFHDLVVTTGGGPGFMEAANKGAATVPGAVTMGMGISLPFEKGLNRYVTPNLAFEFHYFFTRKFWMMYSCRAVVVAPGGFGTMDELFELLTLRQTKKIPSFPVVLFCTKFWKTVVNWEALVEFGTISKQEVQSICFTDSVDEALAFIRVFFESPPV
;
A
#
# COMPACT_ATOMS: atom_id res chain seq x y z
N MET A 1 -36.22 -46.56 -2.02
CA MET A 1 -35.30 -47.19 -1.06
C MET A 1 -34.40 -46.08 -0.55
N SER A 2 -34.73 -45.52 0.62
CA SER A 2 -33.95 -45.64 1.88
C SER A 2 -32.58 -44.97 1.77
N GLY A 3 -32.21 -43.92 2.49
CA GLY A 3 -32.68 -43.34 3.73
C GLY A 3 -31.43 -42.77 4.42
N SER A 4 -31.45 -41.51 4.83
CA SER A 4 -30.65 -41.04 5.96
C SER A 4 -31.36 -39.82 6.54
N GLY A 5 -32.33 -40.12 7.41
CA GLY A 5 -32.82 -39.13 8.35
C GLY A 5 -31.65 -38.76 9.24
N THR A 6 -31.22 -37.51 9.16
CA THR A 6 -30.59 -36.87 10.30
C THR A 6 -31.69 -36.74 11.34
N GLU A 7 -31.68 -37.66 12.30
CA GLU A 7 -32.43 -37.51 13.55
C GLU A 7 -32.01 -36.18 14.16
N GLY A 8 -32.83 -35.15 13.91
CA GLY A 8 -32.73 -33.90 14.62
C GLY A 8 -32.89 -34.23 16.09
N VAL A 9 -31.91 -33.83 16.89
CA VAL A 9 -31.96 -33.87 18.35
C VAL A 9 -33.16 -33.02 18.78
N SER A 10 -34.33 -33.64 18.82
CA SER A 10 -35.59 -33.05 19.24
C SER A 10 -35.61 -33.11 20.76
N ALA A 11 -35.08 -32.07 21.41
CA ALA A 11 -35.23 -31.91 22.84
C ALA A 11 -36.73 -31.95 23.18
N PRO A 12 -37.16 -32.67 24.25
CA PRO A 12 -38.58 -32.86 24.59
C PRO A 12 -39.32 -31.56 24.91
N TYR A 13 -38.58 -30.46 25.08
CA TYR A 13 -39.09 -29.09 25.13
C TYR A 13 -38.19 -28.20 24.26
N CYS A 14 -38.64 -27.89 23.04
CA CYS A 14 -38.01 -26.90 22.16
C CYS A 14 -38.83 -25.59 22.22
N MET A 15 -38.18 -24.43 22.10
CA MET A 15 -38.88 -23.14 22.08
C MET A 15 -39.96 -23.14 20.99
N LYS A 16 -41.19 -22.77 21.35
CA LYS A 16 -42.32 -22.67 20.41
C LYS A 16 -42.28 -21.30 19.75
N ASP A 17 -42.49 -21.24 18.43
CA ASP A 17 -42.48 -19.98 17.66
C ASP A 17 -43.51 -18.95 18.15
N GLU A 18 -44.61 -19.45 18.74
CA GLU A 18 -45.64 -18.68 19.44
C GLU A 18 -45.81 -19.20 20.87
N ASP A 19 -45.87 -18.28 21.85
CA ASP A 19 -46.24 -18.65 23.21
C ASP A 19 -47.77 -18.88 23.34
N ILE A 20 -48.20 -19.50 24.44
CA ILE A 20 -49.63 -19.78 24.71
C ILE A 20 -50.51 -18.51 24.80
N THR A 21 -49.91 -17.33 24.76
CA THR A 21 -50.59 -16.03 24.79
C THR A 21 -50.67 -15.36 23.41
N GLY A 22 -50.21 -16.05 22.35
CA GLY A 22 -50.21 -15.54 20.98
C GLY A 22 -49.16 -14.46 20.72
N LYS A 23 -48.13 -14.36 21.58
CA LYS A 23 -47.01 -13.46 21.36
C LYS A 23 -45.90 -14.19 20.60
N ASN A 24 -45.51 -13.60 19.47
CA ASN A 24 -44.35 -14.05 18.71
C ASN A 24 -43.07 -13.83 19.50
N LEU A 25 -42.13 -14.78 19.41
CA LEU A 25 -40.77 -14.59 19.91
C LEU A 25 -40.12 -13.39 19.20
N ILE A 26 -39.37 -12.57 19.95
CA ILE A 26 -38.56 -11.48 19.38
C ILE A 26 -37.17 -12.05 19.09
N PRO A 27 -36.76 -12.20 17.81
CA PRO A 27 -35.42 -12.67 17.49
C PRO A 27 -34.38 -11.70 18.05
N THR A 28 -33.38 -12.24 18.74
CA THR A 28 -32.27 -11.43 19.26
C THR A 28 -31.19 -11.31 18.19
N VAL A 29 -30.63 -10.12 18.02
CA VAL A 29 -29.54 -9.87 17.07
C VAL A 29 -28.23 -10.30 17.71
N LYS A 30 -27.46 -11.13 17.01
CA LYS A 30 -26.10 -11.51 17.43
C LYS A 30 -25.21 -10.27 17.47
N SER A 31 -24.31 -10.18 18.45
CA SER A 31 -23.48 -8.98 18.64
C SER A 31 -22.63 -8.62 17.41
N TYR A 32 -22.18 -9.62 16.64
CA TYR A 32 -21.42 -9.41 15.41
C TYR A 32 -22.28 -9.02 14.19
N ASP A 33 -23.61 -9.11 14.30
CA ASP A 33 -24.57 -8.62 13.30
C ASP A 33 -25.25 -7.30 13.74
N ASN A 34 -25.03 -6.87 15.00
CA ASN A 34 -25.63 -5.66 15.56
C ASN A 34 -24.91 -4.39 15.06
N GLN A 35 -25.47 -3.73 14.06
CA GLN A 35 -24.91 -2.51 13.45
C GLN A 35 -24.86 -1.31 14.40
N GLU A 36 -25.79 -1.19 15.35
CA GLU A 36 -25.76 -0.11 16.35
C GLU A 36 -24.53 -0.25 17.25
N PHE A 37 -24.30 -1.46 17.79
CA PHE A 37 -23.09 -1.77 18.55
C PHE A 37 -21.83 -1.58 17.70
N LEU A 38 -21.78 -2.18 16.50
CA LEU A 38 -20.62 -2.12 15.63
C LEU A 38 -20.29 -0.71 15.16
N ARG A 39 -21.26 0.20 15.08
CA ARG A 39 -21.07 1.62 14.73
C ARG A 39 -20.77 2.51 15.93
N SER A 40 -21.13 2.09 17.15
CA SER A 40 -20.87 2.81 18.40
C SER A 40 -19.37 2.93 18.78
N ALA A 41 -19.10 3.68 19.84
CA ALA A 41 -17.77 3.74 20.46
C ALA A 41 -17.32 2.36 21.01
N HIS A 42 -18.25 1.54 21.50
CA HIS A 42 -17.95 0.20 22.05
C HIS A 42 -17.51 -0.79 20.94
N GLY A 43 -18.03 -0.62 19.72
CA GLY A 43 -17.65 -1.43 18.56
C GLY A 43 -16.30 -1.03 17.93
N ARG A 44 -15.68 0.08 18.37
CA ARG A 44 -14.48 0.62 17.72
C ARG A 44 -13.30 -0.36 17.71
N LEU A 45 -13.01 -1.00 18.84
CA LEU A 45 -11.90 -1.95 18.93
C LEU A 45 -12.12 -3.19 18.05
N VAL A 46 -13.39 -3.64 17.90
CA VAL A 46 -13.73 -4.74 17.01
C VAL A 46 -13.44 -4.37 15.55
N ARG A 47 -13.83 -3.17 15.11
CA ARG A 47 -13.51 -2.68 13.75
C ARG A 47 -12.00 -2.55 13.50
N ILE A 48 -11.26 -2.06 14.50
CA ILE A 48 -9.78 -1.99 14.42
C ILE A 48 -9.20 -3.39 14.28
N LEU A 49 -9.68 -4.36 15.08
CA LEU A 49 -9.25 -5.75 14.98
C LEU A 49 -9.56 -6.35 13.60
N CYS A 50 -10.71 -6.04 13.00
CA CYS A 50 -11.01 -6.46 11.62
C CYS A 50 -9.98 -5.92 10.62
N GLU A 51 -9.55 -4.67 10.76
CA GLU A 51 -8.49 -4.09 9.92
C GLU A 51 -7.08 -4.64 10.18
N PHE A 52 -6.89 -5.45 11.23
CA PHE A 52 -5.69 -6.27 11.38
C PHE A 52 -5.91 -7.68 10.81
N GLU A 53 -6.99 -8.37 11.20
CA GLU A 53 -7.16 -9.79 10.84
C GLU A 53 -7.52 -10.02 9.37
N GLU A 54 -8.35 -9.18 8.77
CA GLU A 54 -8.78 -9.36 7.38
C GLU A 54 -7.61 -9.17 6.40
N PRO A 55 -6.81 -8.08 6.49
CA PRO A 55 -5.64 -7.96 5.62
C PRO A 55 -4.61 -9.07 5.86
N ALA A 56 -4.37 -9.45 7.11
CA ALA A 56 -3.48 -10.56 7.45
C ALA A 56 -3.91 -11.89 6.80
N GLY A 57 -5.22 -12.19 6.82
CA GLY A 57 -5.77 -13.38 6.20
C GLY A 57 -5.59 -13.39 4.69
N ARG A 58 -5.92 -12.27 4.03
CA ARG A 58 -5.87 -12.14 2.57
C ARG A 58 -4.44 -12.11 2.02
N ILE A 59 -3.52 -11.40 2.68
CA ILE A 59 -2.08 -11.41 2.36
C ILE A 59 -1.53 -12.84 2.42
N ARG A 60 -1.88 -13.61 3.46
CA ARG A 60 -1.48 -15.01 3.59
C ARG A 60 -2.09 -15.90 2.52
N TYR A 61 -3.39 -15.75 2.25
CA TYR A 61 -4.12 -16.53 1.24
C TYR A 61 -3.52 -16.33 -0.17
N HIS A 62 -3.06 -15.12 -0.48
CA HIS A 62 -2.40 -14.80 -1.75
C HIS A 62 -0.89 -14.96 -1.74
N HIS A 63 -0.32 -15.61 -0.71
CA HIS A 63 1.12 -15.90 -0.62
C HIS A 63 2.02 -14.67 -0.80
N ILE A 64 1.58 -13.51 -0.29
CA ILE A 64 2.37 -12.28 -0.33
C ILE A 64 3.39 -12.35 0.81
N ARG A 65 4.67 -12.46 0.46
CA ARG A 65 5.75 -12.58 1.45
C ARG A 65 6.26 -11.23 1.90
N SER A 66 6.46 -10.31 0.95
CA SER A 66 6.93 -8.97 1.26
C SER A 66 6.65 -7.97 0.15
N THR A 67 6.90 -6.69 0.42
CA THR A 67 6.48 -5.58 -0.44
C THR A 67 7.62 -4.63 -0.75
N VAL A 68 7.50 -3.98 -1.91
CA VAL A 68 8.21 -2.74 -2.22
C VAL A 68 7.22 -1.62 -2.20
N LEU A 69 7.38 -0.68 -1.25
CA LEU A 69 6.50 0.46 -1.14
C LEU A 69 6.91 1.53 -2.15
N VAL A 70 5.93 2.06 -2.88
CA VAL A 70 6.12 3.23 -3.73
C VAL A 70 5.20 4.35 -3.28
N PHE A 71 5.80 5.45 -2.83
CA PHE A 71 5.11 6.65 -2.36
C PHE A 71 5.33 7.82 -3.31
N GLY A 72 4.39 8.76 -3.30
CA GLY A 72 4.51 10.00 -4.05
C GLY A 72 3.21 10.78 -4.16
N SER A 73 3.27 11.93 -4.81
CA SER A 73 2.14 12.80 -5.09
C SER A 73 1.01 12.09 -5.85
N ALA A 74 -0.21 12.15 -5.29
CA ALA A 74 -1.46 11.83 -5.98
C ALA A 74 -1.82 12.85 -7.08
N ARG A 75 -1.09 13.98 -7.16
CA ARG A 75 -1.35 15.07 -8.10
C ARG A 75 -0.44 15.03 -9.34
N ALA A 76 0.46 14.05 -9.42
CA ALA A 76 1.29 13.85 -10.59
C ALA A 76 0.43 13.39 -11.78
N MET A 77 0.82 13.78 -12.98
CA MET A 77 0.12 13.47 -14.23
C MET A 77 1.16 13.06 -15.27
N THR A 78 0.81 12.18 -16.19
CA THR A 78 1.61 12.00 -17.40
C THR A 78 1.61 13.28 -18.24
N ALA A 79 2.58 13.42 -19.16
CA ALA A 79 2.66 14.61 -20.01
C ALA A 79 1.37 14.81 -20.86
N ASP A 80 0.79 13.72 -21.35
CA ASP A 80 -0.48 13.75 -22.12
C ASP A 80 -1.68 14.17 -21.26
N GLU A 81 -1.83 13.60 -20.06
CA GLU A 81 -2.88 13.99 -19.12
C GLU A 81 -2.75 15.45 -18.69
N HIS A 82 -1.53 15.90 -18.42
CA HIS A 82 -1.24 17.29 -18.06
C HIS A 82 -1.64 18.24 -19.20
N GLN A 83 -1.20 17.95 -20.43
CA GLN A 83 -1.53 18.76 -21.60
C GLN A 83 -3.04 18.84 -21.83
N LYS A 84 -3.74 17.71 -21.85
CA LYS A 84 -5.20 17.66 -22.00
C LYS A 84 -5.92 18.43 -20.90
N THR A 85 -5.43 18.34 -19.67
CA THR A 85 -6.00 19.04 -18.52
C THR A 85 -5.80 20.55 -18.66
N VAL A 86 -4.60 21.00 -19.06
CA VAL A 86 -4.32 22.42 -19.34
C VAL A 86 -5.21 22.95 -20.47
N GLU A 87 -5.35 22.22 -21.58
CA GLU A 87 -6.21 22.60 -22.70
C GLU A 87 -7.68 22.74 -22.27
N ARG A 88 -8.18 21.79 -21.46
CA ARG A 88 -9.53 21.85 -20.88
C ARG A 88 -9.73 23.11 -20.03
N HIS A 89 -8.78 23.43 -19.16
CA HIS A 89 -8.90 24.63 -18.30
C HIS A 89 -8.72 25.94 -19.09
N LYS A 90 -7.90 25.96 -20.14
CA LYS A 90 -7.83 27.11 -21.07
C LYS A 90 -9.14 27.32 -21.81
N ALA A 91 -9.77 26.25 -22.29
CA ALA A 91 -11.09 26.34 -22.93
C ALA A 91 -12.15 26.84 -21.94
N ALA A 92 -12.15 26.33 -20.70
CA ALA A 92 -13.05 26.79 -19.65
C ALA A 92 -12.82 28.27 -19.29
N LEU A 93 -11.57 28.74 -19.26
CA LEU A 93 -11.23 30.13 -18.98
C LEU A 93 -11.77 31.07 -20.08
N SER A 94 -11.64 30.68 -21.35
CA SER A 94 -12.19 31.43 -22.48
C SER A 94 -13.73 31.46 -22.49
N ALA A 95 -14.37 30.41 -21.98
CA ALA A 95 -15.82 30.30 -21.88
C ALA A 95 -16.41 30.88 -20.57
N ALA A 96 -15.57 31.33 -19.63
CA ALA A 96 -16.00 31.79 -18.33
C ALA A 96 -16.85 33.07 -18.42
N SER A 97 -18.03 33.00 -17.80
CA SER A 97 -19.08 34.01 -17.87
C SER A 97 -18.99 35.05 -16.76
N SER A 98 -18.39 34.68 -15.62
CA SER A 98 -18.18 35.55 -14.48
C SER A 98 -16.70 35.74 -14.16
N GLU A 99 -16.37 36.87 -13.53
CA GLU A 99 -15.00 37.14 -13.07
C GLU A 99 -14.54 36.11 -12.01
N GLN A 100 -15.46 35.63 -11.18
CA GLN A 100 -15.17 34.60 -10.18
C GLN A 100 -14.76 33.27 -10.83
N GLU A 101 -15.44 32.86 -11.91
CA GLU A 101 -15.07 31.66 -12.68
C GLU A 101 -13.69 31.81 -13.34
N ARG A 102 -13.38 33.00 -13.85
CA ARG A 102 -12.07 33.30 -14.46
C ARG A 102 -10.94 33.18 -13.45
N VAL A 103 -11.09 33.83 -12.29
CA VAL A 103 -10.11 33.77 -11.21
C VAL A 103 -9.91 32.33 -10.71
N ALA A 104 -10.99 31.57 -10.51
CA ALA A 104 -10.91 30.18 -10.08
C ALA A 104 -10.19 29.30 -11.11
N THR A 105 -10.54 29.43 -12.40
CA THR A 105 -9.94 28.65 -13.48
C THR A 105 -8.48 29.01 -13.71
N GLN A 106 -8.13 30.30 -13.62
CA GLN A 106 -6.75 30.77 -13.68
C GLN A 106 -5.93 30.20 -12.51
N GLY A 107 -6.50 30.16 -11.31
CA GLY A 107 -5.85 29.55 -10.15
C GLY A 107 -5.53 28.05 -10.34
N GLU A 108 -6.41 27.30 -11.01
CA GLU A 108 -6.15 25.90 -11.37
C GLU A 108 -5.07 25.76 -12.45
N LEU A 109 -5.03 26.65 -13.45
CA LEU A 109 -3.94 26.69 -14.44
C LEU A 109 -2.58 26.96 -13.79
N ASP A 110 -2.52 27.91 -12.86
CA ASP A 110 -1.28 28.22 -12.12
C ASP A 110 -0.82 27.03 -11.27
N ARG A 111 -1.75 26.27 -10.69
CA ARG A 111 -1.44 25.03 -9.97
C ARG A 111 -0.89 23.97 -10.92
N LEU A 112 -1.49 23.79 -12.10
CA LEU A 112 -1.01 22.83 -13.11
C LEU A 112 0.38 23.19 -13.62
N HIS A 113 0.67 24.48 -13.84
CA HIS A 113 2.03 24.92 -14.21
C HIS A 113 3.06 24.56 -13.13
N LYS A 114 2.71 24.71 -11.84
CA LYS A 114 3.60 24.34 -10.72
C LYS A 114 3.85 22.84 -10.61
N THR A 115 3.00 21.99 -11.18
CA THR A 115 3.13 20.52 -11.13
C THR A 115 3.68 19.91 -12.41
N GLN A 116 3.84 20.68 -13.49
CA GLN A 116 4.27 20.18 -14.80
C GLN A 116 5.59 19.40 -14.74
N TRP A 117 6.54 19.85 -13.93
CA TRP A 117 7.83 19.19 -13.78
C TRP A 117 7.72 17.74 -13.26
N MET A 118 6.63 17.36 -12.58
CA MET A 118 6.43 15.97 -12.12
C MET A 118 6.14 15.00 -13.28
N CYS A 119 5.76 15.50 -14.47
CA CYS A 119 5.39 14.64 -15.59
C CYS A 119 6.52 13.69 -16.01
N GLU A 120 7.77 14.17 -16.02
CA GLU A 120 8.94 13.35 -16.38
C GLU A 120 9.15 12.18 -15.40
N TRP A 121 8.70 12.33 -14.16
CA TRP A 121 8.89 11.33 -13.11
C TRP A 121 7.85 10.21 -13.18
N MET A 122 6.72 10.43 -13.87
CA MET A 122 5.69 9.39 -14.04
C MET A 122 6.26 8.19 -14.81
N ASP A 123 7.00 8.47 -15.88
CA ASP A 123 7.61 7.43 -16.71
C ASP A 123 8.73 6.72 -15.94
N LYS A 124 9.56 7.46 -15.19
CA LYS A 124 10.61 6.87 -14.34
C LYS A 124 10.07 5.97 -13.25
N VAL A 125 9.00 6.38 -12.57
CA VAL A 125 8.32 5.57 -11.53
C VAL A 125 7.69 4.32 -12.14
N THR A 126 7.05 4.46 -13.30
CA THR A 126 6.46 3.34 -14.03
C THR A 126 7.55 2.33 -14.42
N GLU A 127 8.63 2.80 -15.04
CA GLU A 127 9.73 1.95 -15.51
C GLU A 127 10.46 1.28 -14.34
N LEU A 128 10.80 2.01 -13.28
CA LEU A 128 11.42 1.40 -12.11
C LEU A 128 10.53 0.31 -11.49
N SER A 129 9.23 0.56 -11.36
CA SER A 129 8.30 -0.41 -10.76
C SER A 129 8.15 -1.66 -11.61
N LYS A 130 8.15 -1.52 -12.94
CA LYS A 130 8.22 -2.65 -13.87
C LYS A 130 9.48 -3.48 -13.65
N ARG A 131 10.66 -2.84 -13.60
CA ARG A 131 11.93 -3.55 -13.45
C ARG A 131 12.14 -4.17 -12.06
N ILE A 132 11.52 -3.59 -11.02
CA ILE A 132 11.44 -4.21 -9.69
C ILE A 132 10.58 -5.48 -9.75
N ALA A 133 9.44 -5.45 -10.43
CA ALA A 133 8.60 -6.63 -10.60
C ALA A 133 9.30 -7.73 -11.43
N GLU A 134 10.01 -7.36 -12.51
CA GLU A 134 10.87 -8.29 -13.27
C GLU A 134 11.94 -8.91 -12.37
N PHE A 135 12.66 -8.09 -11.60
CA PHE A 135 13.65 -8.58 -10.64
C PHE A 135 13.05 -9.53 -9.60
N SER A 136 11.85 -9.23 -9.09
CA SER A 136 11.16 -10.11 -8.14
C SER A 136 10.86 -11.49 -8.71
N ILE A 137 10.60 -11.59 -10.01
CA ILE A 137 10.32 -12.86 -10.69
C ILE A 137 11.62 -13.59 -11.03
N GLU A 138 12.63 -12.87 -11.55
CA GLU A 138 13.87 -13.47 -12.04
C GLU A 138 14.85 -13.91 -10.93
N LYS A 139 14.81 -13.26 -9.76
CA LYS A 139 15.82 -13.41 -8.71
C LYS A 139 15.25 -13.88 -7.37
N LYS A 140 14.22 -14.74 -7.41
CA LYS A 140 13.58 -15.33 -6.22
C LYS A 140 14.58 -15.89 -5.21
N ASP A 141 15.56 -16.67 -5.64
CA ASP A 141 16.54 -17.30 -4.73
C ASP A 141 17.34 -16.29 -3.90
N LYS A 142 17.75 -15.17 -4.53
CA LYS A 142 18.51 -14.11 -3.88
C LYS A 142 17.66 -13.37 -2.87
N ILE A 143 16.44 -13.03 -3.27
CA ILE A 143 15.46 -12.38 -2.40
C ILE A 143 15.14 -13.31 -1.21
N ASN A 144 14.88 -14.59 -1.45
CA ASN A 144 14.60 -15.61 -0.43
C ASN A 144 15.74 -15.76 0.57
N ALA A 145 16.99 -15.77 0.12
CA ALA A 145 18.16 -15.83 0.99
C ALA A 145 18.21 -14.64 1.97
N SER A 146 17.78 -13.45 1.55
CA SER A 146 17.76 -12.26 2.42
C SER A 146 16.82 -12.39 3.63
N PHE A 147 15.78 -13.23 3.56
CA PHE A 147 14.85 -13.43 4.68
C PHE A 147 15.42 -14.26 5.83
N SER A 148 16.50 -15.02 5.58
CA SER A 148 17.19 -15.78 6.63
C SER A 148 17.82 -14.87 7.69
N LEU A 149 17.94 -13.57 7.40
CA LEU A 149 18.49 -12.55 8.31
C LEU A 149 17.41 -11.85 9.13
N LEU A 150 16.14 -12.16 8.91
CA LEU A 150 15.02 -11.51 9.58
C LEU A 150 14.58 -12.27 10.85
N PRO A 151 14.14 -11.57 11.91
CA PRO A 151 13.51 -12.20 13.06
C PRO A 151 12.27 -13.02 12.67
N ASP A 152 11.99 -14.11 13.39
CA ASP A 152 10.91 -15.05 13.05
C ASP A 152 9.52 -14.40 13.01
N TYR A 153 9.26 -13.40 13.84
CA TYR A 153 7.97 -12.70 13.83
C TYR A 153 7.76 -11.82 12.58
N PHE A 154 8.82 -11.51 11.82
CA PHE A 154 8.74 -10.87 10.51
C PHE A 154 8.74 -11.87 9.35
N ARG A 155 8.98 -13.15 9.64
CA ARG A 155 8.86 -14.23 8.65
C ARG A 155 7.40 -14.67 8.64
N PRO A 156 6.73 -14.68 7.48
CA PRO A 156 5.47 -15.39 7.39
C PRO A 156 5.71 -16.84 7.82
N ASN A 157 4.91 -17.36 8.75
CA ASN A 157 5.05 -18.74 9.20
C ASN A 157 4.67 -19.67 8.05
N LEU A 158 5.68 -20.11 7.30
CA LEU A 158 5.54 -20.98 6.12
C LEU A 158 4.83 -22.29 6.48
N SER A 159 5.00 -22.79 7.72
CA SER A 159 4.36 -24.03 8.20
C SER A 159 2.87 -23.89 8.56
N ALA A 160 2.34 -22.67 8.63
CA ALA A 160 0.93 -22.42 8.93
C ALA A 160 0.03 -22.44 7.68
N VAL A 161 0.63 -22.50 6.49
CA VAL A 161 -0.06 -22.56 5.19
C VAL A 161 -0.11 -24.02 4.75
N ASN A 162 -1.04 -24.79 5.32
CA ASN A 162 -1.26 -26.23 5.08
C ASN A 162 -0.08 -27.15 5.41
N LYS A 163 -0.16 -27.82 6.57
CA LYS A 163 0.74 -28.92 6.98
C LYS A 163 0.70 -30.16 6.07
N ASP A 164 -0.18 -30.21 5.08
CA ASP A 164 -0.52 -31.47 4.43
C ASP A 164 0.24 -31.76 3.12
N ASN A 165 0.99 -30.86 2.47
CA ASN A 165 1.74 -31.23 1.25
C ASN A 165 2.96 -30.34 0.89
N ALA A 166 4.14 -30.97 0.88
CA ALA A 166 5.36 -30.72 0.10
C ALA A 166 6.25 -29.48 0.40
N GLU A 167 7.48 -29.74 0.88
CA GLU A 167 8.48 -28.75 1.34
C GLU A 167 9.31 -28.09 0.22
N GLU A 168 9.20 -28.50 -1.04
CA GLU A 168 9.95 -27.88 -2.17
C GLU A 168 9.04 -27.15 -3.19
N GLU A 169 7.85 -27.66 -3.48
CA GLU A 169 6.90 -27.06 -4.43
C GLU A 169 6.21 -25.78 -3.88
N GLN A 170 6.30 -25.55 -2.57
CA GLN A 170 5.67 -24.40 -1.89
C GLN A 170 6.48 -23.09 -2.00
N LEU A 171 7.81 -23.16 -2.16
CA LEU A 171 8.66 -21.96 -2.30
C LEU A 171 8.41 -21.24 -3.65
N GLU A 172 7.94 -21.94 -4.68
CA GLU A 172 7.62 -21.34 -5.97
C GLU A 172 6.37 -20.43 -5.94
N ARG A 173 5.51 -20.57 -4.92
CA ARG A 173 4.20 -19.90 -4.85
C ARG A 173 4.20 -18.50 -4.24
N PHE A 174 5.30 -18.08 -3.61
CA PHE A 174 5.32 -16.78 -2.94
C PHE A 174 5.59 -15.63 -3.91
N HIS A 175 4.93 -14.51 -3.65
CA HIS A 175 5.29 -13.23 -4.24
C HIS A 175 6.23 -12.50 -3.27
N ASP A 176 7.51 -12.46 -3.63
CA ASP A 176 8.56 -12.04 -2.71
C ASP A 176 8.70 -10.53 -2.58
N LEU A 177 8.61 -9.76 -3.68
CA LEU A 177 8.69 -8.29 -3.68
C LEU A 177 7.53 -7.68 -4.47
N VAL A 178 6.36 -7.58 -3.83
CA VAL A 178 5.15 -7.06 -4.46
C VAL A 178 5.14 -5.53 -4.43
N VAL A 179 5.06 -4.90 -5.61
CA VAL A 179 4.90 -3.44 -5.72
C VAL A 179 3.57 -3.04 -5.07
N THR A 180 3.69 -2.23 -4.02
CA THR A 180 2.60 -1.84 -3.14
C THR A 180 2.55 -0.32 -3.03
N THR A 181 1.36 0.25 -3.13
CA THR A 181 1.16 1.70 -3.07
C THR A 181 -0.03 2.04 -2.18
N GLY A 182 -0.29 3.34 -1.99
CA GLY A 182 -1.54 3.80 -1.38
C GLY A 182 -2.79 3.60 -2.25
N GLY A 183 -2.64 3.13 -3.49
CA GLY A 183 -3.72 2.81 -4.42
C GLY A 183 -4.36 4.01 -5.12
N GLY A 184 -3.97 5.24 -4.80
CA GLY A 184 -4.52 6.44 -5.44
C GLY A 184 -3.94 6.73 -6.85
N PRO A 185 -4.25 7.91 -7.41
CA PRO A 185 -3.74 8.37 -8.71
C PRO A 185 -2.27 8.84 -8.65
N GLY A 186 -1.75 9.35 -9.77
CA GLY A 186 -0.41 9.93 -9.86
C GLY A 186 0.69 8.89 -9.72
N PHE A 187 1.71 9.15 -8.89
CA PHE A 187 2.85 8.22 -8.77
C PHE A 187 2.47 6.84 -8.22
N MET A 188 1.40 6.75 -7.41
CA MET A 188 0.87 5.47 -6.94
C MET A 188 0.33 4.64 -8.10
N GLU A 189 -0.48 5.25 -8.97
CA GLU A 189 -0.99 4.59 -10.17
C GLU A 189 0.13 4.23 -11.14
N ALA A 190 1.10 5.13 -11.36
CA ALA A 190 2.26 4.88 -12.21
C ALA A 190 3.03 3.62 -11.77
N ALA A 191 3.25 3.48 -10.46
CA ALA A 191 3.96 2.33 -9.91
C ALA A 191 3.18 1.01 -10.08
N ASN A 192 1.90 0.99 -9.73
CA ASN A 192 1.07 -0.19 -9.95
C ASN A 192 0.96 -0.53 -11.45
N LYS A 193 0.82 0.47 -12.32
CA LYS A 193 0.77 0.31 -13.78
C LYS A 193 2.03 -0.38 -14.30
N GLY A 194 3.21 0.11 -13.90
CA GLY A 194 4.49 -0.46 -14.34
C GLY A 194 4.61 -1.93 -13.96
N ALA A 195 4.40 -2.25 -12.69
CA ALA A 195 4.49 -3.61 -12.18
C ALA A 195 3.45 -4.55 -12.80
N ALA A 196 2.22 -4.08 -13.02
CA ALA A 196 1.14 -4.88 -13.62
C ALA A 196 1.40 -5.28 -15.08
N THR A 197 2.38 -4.69 -15.76
CA THR A 197 2.76 -5.11 -17.12
C THR A 197 3.62 -6.38 -17.15
N VAL A 198 4.17 -6.80 -16.00
CA VAL A 198 5.10 -7.93 -15.91
C VAL A 198 4.32 -9.24 -15.74
N PRO A 199 4.48 -10.22 -16.64
CA PRO A 199 3.81 -11.51 -16.52
C PRO A 199 4.12 -12.21 -15.18
N GLY A 200 3.09 -12.68 -14.49
CA GLY A 200 3.21 -13.37 -13.20
C GLY A 200 3.40 -12.44 -11.98
N ALA A 201 3.59 -11.14 -12.19
CA ALA A 201 3.60 -10.16 -11.11
C ALA A 201 2.17 -9.82 -10.67
N VAL A 202 2.02 -9.57 -9.37
CA VAL A 202 0.82 -8.99 -8.77
C VAL A 202 1.16 -7.63 -8.16
N THR A 203 0.14 -6.83 -7.88
CA THR A 203 0.28 -5.48 -7.33
C THR A 203 -0.71 -5.30 -6.19
N MET A 204 -0.31 -4.52 -5.19
CA MET A 204 -1.11 -4.30 -4.00
C MET A 204 -1.42 -2.82 -3.80
N GLY A 205 -2.63 -2.52 -3.34
CA GLY A 205 -3.10 -1.17 -3.06
C GLY A 205 -3.67 -1.08 -1.67
N MET A 206 -3.09 -0.23 -0.83
CA MET A 206 -3.50 0.01 0.54
C MET A 206 -4.22 1.37 0.60
N GLY A 207 -5.50 1.39 0.25
CA GLY A 207 -6.33 2.59 0.22
C GLY A 207 -6.72 3.12 1.58
N ILE A 208 -7.18 4.36 1.63
CA ILE A 208 -7.79 4.96 2.81
C ILE A 208 -9.12 5.58 2.40
N SER A 209 -10.17 5.35 3.19
CA SER A 209 -11.48 5.95 2.90
C SER A 209 -11.41 7.47 3.08
N LEU A 210 -11.48 8.21 1.96
CA LEU A 210 -11.54 9.67 1.94
C LEU A 210 -12.84 10.14 1.28
N PRO A 211 -13.43 11.28 1.70
CA PRO A 211 -14.70 11.77 1.13
C PRO A 211 -14.69 12.01 -0.39
N PHE A 212 -13.51 12.13 -0.99
CA PHE A 212 -13.31 12.51 -2.39
C PHE A 212 -12.57 11.44 -3.22
N GLU A 213 -12.09 10.36 -2.61
CA GLU A 213 -11.41 9.26 -3.31
C GLU A 213 -12.39 8.09 -3.47
N LYS A 214 -12.68 7.70 -4.72
CA LYS A 214 -13.77 6.76 -5.05
C LYS A 214 -13.35 5.29 -5.10
N GLY A 215 -12.09 4.99 -4.81
CA GLY A 215 -11.52 3.65 -4.91
C GLY A 215 -10.07 3.68 -5.35
N LEU A 216 -9.50 2.49 -5.59
CA LEU A 216 -8.11 2.34 -6.01
C LEU A 216 -7.96 2.42 -7.53
N ASN A 217 -6.76 2.70 -7.99
CA ASN A 217 -6.41 2.66 -9.40
C ASN A 217 -6.59 1.25 -9.99
N ARG A 218 -6.88 1.19 -11.28
CA ARG A 218 -7.25 -0.05 -12.00
C ARG A 218 -6.13 -1.10 -12.11
N TYR A 219 -4.90 -0.73 -11.76
CA TYR A 219 -3.74 -1.60 -11.89
C TYR A 219 -3.45 -2.38 -10.61
N VAL A 220 -4.19 -2.14 -9.53
CA VAL A 220 -4.18 -2.97 -8.32
C VAL A 220 -4.85 -4.32 -8.63
N THR A 221 -4.21 -5.42 -8.23
CA THR A 221 -4.81 -6.76 -8.38
C THR A 221 -6.09 -6.84 -7.53
N PRO A 222 -7.25 -7.27 -8.09
CA PRO A 222 -8.55 -7.15 -7.41
C PRO A 222 -8.60 -7.71 -5.99
N ASN A 223 -8.00 -8.88 -5.73
CA ASN A 223 -8.00 -9.48 -4.40
C ASN A 223 -6.94 -8.88 -3.44
N LEU A 224 -6.09 -7.98 -3.93
CA LEU A 224 -5.07 -7.24 -3.17
C LEU A 224 -5.39 -5.74 -3.09
N ALA A 225 -6.66 -5.38 -3.30
CA ALA A 225 -7.20 -4.06 -3.04
C ALA A 225 -7.71 -3.98 -1.59
N PHE A 226 -7.01 -3.24 -0.73
CA PHE A 226 -7.39 -3.02 0.66
C PHE A 226 -7.93 -1.61 0.83
N GLU A 227 -8.93 -1.44 1.67
CA GLU A 227 -9.46 -0.13 2.05
C GLU A 227 -9.53 -0.05 3.57
N PHE A 228 -8.86 0.95 4.14
CA PHE A 228 -8.79 1.17 5.58
C PHE A 228 -9.61 2.39 5.97
N HIS A 229 -10.24 2.34 7.14
CA HIS A 229 -10.84 3.50 7.78
C HIS A 229 -9.82 4.19 8.72
N TYR A 230 -8.95 3.42 9.39
CA TYR A 230 -7.98 3.98 10.32
C TYR A 230 -6.61 4.18 9.66
N PHE A 231 -6.02 5.37 9.80
CA PHE A 231 -4.69 5.64 9.23
C PHE A 231 -3.59 4.76 9.81
N PHE A 232 -3.64 4.46 11.11
CA PHE A 232 -2.57 3.72 11.78
C PHE A 232 -2.54 2.23 11.42
N THR A 233 -3.70 1.61 11.15
CA THR A 233 -3.78 0.22 10.66
C THR A 233 -3.24 0.13 9.24
N ARG A 234 -3.60 1.08 8.37
CA ARG A 234 -3.04 1.21 7.02
C ARG A 234 -1.51 1.33 7.04
N LYS A 235 -1.00 2.25 7.85
CA LYS A 235 0.46 2.47 8.01
C LYS A 235 1.15 1.22 8.53
N PHE A 236 0.57 0.55 9.52
CA PHE A 236 1.07 -0.74 9.99
C PHE A 236 1.23 -1.73 8.83
N TRP A 237 0.20 -1.94 8.00
CA TRP A 237 0.27 -2.91 6.90
C TRP A 237 1.22 -2.51 5.77
N MET A 238 1.40 -1.22 5.52
CA MET A 238 2.43 -0.75 4.60
C MET A 238 3.82 -1.10 5.13
N MET A 239 4.12 -0.78 6.39
CA MET A 239 5.46 -0.91 6.95
C MET A 239 5.83 -2.35 7.33
N TYR A 240 4.88 -3.15 7.80
CA TYR A 240 5.12 -4.48 8.37
C TYR A 240 5.80 -5.44 7.39
N SER A 241 5.37 -5.41 6.12
CA SER A 241 5.86 -6.30 5.06
C SER A 241 6.91 -5.65 4.16
N CYS A 242 7.29 -4.39 4.43
CA CYS A 242 8.18 -3.62 3.56
C CYS A 242 9.62 -4.15 3.58
N ARG A 243 10.19 -4.31 2.38
CA ARG A 243 11.60 -4.71 2.17
C ARG A 243 12.36 -3.82 1.21
N ALA A 244 11.72 -2.85 0.58
CA ALA A 244 12.36 -1.75 -0.13
C ALA A 244 11.36 -0.62 -0.30
N VAL A 245 11.87 0.59 -0.50
CA VAL A 245 11.04 1.78 -0.66
C VAL A 245 11.56 2.65 -1.78
N VAL A 246 10.63 3.12 -2.61
CA VAL A 246 10.86 4.18 -3.59
C VAL A 246 9.94 5.34 -3.25
N VAL A 247 10.50 6.53 -3.04
CA VAL A 247 9.72 7.73 -2.75
C VAL A 247 9.94 8.74 -3.86
N ALA A 248 8.93 8.89 -4.71
CA ALA A 248 8.83 9.96 -5.67
C ALA A 248 8.39 11.26 -4.97
N PRO A 249 8.57 12.43 -5.61
CA PRO A 249 8.17 13.70 -5.00
C PRO A 249 6.71 13.72 -4.57
N GLY A 250 6.45 14.34 -3.41
CA GLY A 250 5.13 14.30 -2.80
C GLY A 250 4.89 15.38 -1.75
N GLY A 251 3.66 15.43 -1.26
CA GLY A 251 3.24 16.37 -0.22
C GLY A 251 3.32 15.77 1.18
N PHE A 252 2.45 16.24 2.08
CA PHE A 252 2.45 15.81 3.48
C PHE A 252 2.28 14.30 3.68
N GLY A 253 1.39 13.63 2.93
CA GLY A 253 1.22 12.18 3.06
C GLY A 253 2.52 11.42 2.75
N THR A 254 3.20 11.79 1.67
CA THR A 254 4.49 11.20 1.28
C THR A 254 5.59 11.47 2.32
N MET A 255 5.61 12.69 2.89
CA MET A 255 6.58 13.04 3.93
C MET A 255 6.30 12.28 5.23
N ASP A 256 5.04 12.18 5.64
CA ASP A 256 4.59 11.42 6.81
C ASP A 256 5.05 9.96 6.72
N GLU A 257 4.77 9.30 5.59
CA GLU A 257 5.21 7.92 5.33
C GLU A 257 6.75 7.78 5.29
N LEU A 258 7.47 8.71 4.66
CA LEU A 258 8.93 8.71 4.62
C LEU A 258 9.54 8.84 6.02
N PHE A 259 9.13 9.83 6.80
CA PHE A 259 9.73 10.09 8.10
C PHE A 259 9.34 9.03 9.14
N GLU A 260 8.11 8.50 9.10
CA GLU A 260 7.73 7.36 9.93
C GLU A 260 8.62 6.16 9.63
N LEU A 261 8.82 5.85 8.35
CA LEU A 261 9.66 4.75 7.92
C LEU A 261 11.13 4.92 8.32
N LEU A 262 11.70 6.11 8.11
CA LEU A 262 13.07 6.41 8.53
C LEU A 262 13.22 6.30 10.06
N THR A 263 12.23 6.74 10.82
CA THR A 263 12.21 6.63 12.29
C THR A 263 12.14 5.16 12.74
N LEU A 264 11.27 4.35 12.14
CA LEU A 264 11.15 2.93 12.45
C LEU A 264 12.45 2.17 12.15
N ARG A 265 13.13 2.54 11.05
CA ARG A 265 14.42 1.99 10.66
C ARG A 265 15.54 2.43 11.61
N GLN A 266 15.62 3.71 11.95
CA GLN A 266 16.57 4.26 12.94
C GLN A 266 16.44 3.56 14.29
N THR A 267 15.22 3.38 14.77
CA THR A 267 14.91 2.76 16.06
C THR A 267 14.93 1.23 16.03
N LYS A 268 15.28 0.63 14.88
CA LYS A 268 15.34 -0.82 14.65
C LYS A 268 14.02 -1.54 14.97
N LYS A 269 12.89 -0.83 14.88
CA LYS A 269 11.55 -1.40 15.04
C LYS A 269 11.11 -2.19 13.82
N ILE A 270 11.68 -1.85 12.66
CA ILE A 270 11.63 -2.67 11.45
C ILE A 270 13.06 -2.99 10.98
N PRO A 271 13.25 -4.10 10.24
CA PRO A 271 14.56 -4.46 9.69
C PRO A 271 15.05 -3.38 8.70
N SER A 272 16.35 -3.31 8.47
CA SER A 272 16.88 -2.38 7.46
C SER A 272 16.53 -2.85 6.04
N PHE A 273 16.36 -1.90 5.14
CA PHE A 273 16.06 -2.11 3.71
C PHE A 273 16.47 -0.88 2.89
N PRO A 274 16.59 -1.00 1.56
CA PRO A 274 16.99 0.11 0.71
C PRO A 274 15.86 1.14 0.61
N VAL A 275 16.23 2.41 0.77
CA VAL A 275 15.36 3.58 0.60
C VAL A 275 15.88 4.42 -0.55
N VAL A 276 15.07 4.58 -1.60
CA VAL A 276 15.37 5.38 -2.78
C VAL A 276 14.49 6.63 -2.78
N LEU A 277 15.10 7.79 -2.94
CA LEU A 277 14.44 9.08 -3.10
C LEU A 277 14.67 9.60 -4.53
N PHE A 278 13.60 9.61 -5.33
CA PHE A 278 13.62 10.13 -6.70
C PHE A 278 13.48 11.65 -6.73
N CYS A 279 14.19 12.28 -7.67
CA CYS A 279 14.30 13.74 -7.82
C CYS A 279 15.17 14.34 -6.72
N THR A 280 16.47 14.20 -6.88
CA THR A 280 17.50 14.71 -5.97
C THR A 280 17.29 16.19 -5.69
N LYS A 281 16.97 16.98 -6.72
CA LYS A 281 16.67 18.41 -6.59
C LYS A 281 15.52 18.66 -5.63
N PHE A 282 14.41 17.93 -5.73
CA PHE A 282 13.25 18.10 -4.86
C PHE A 282 13.64 17.81 -3.40
N TRP A 283 14.19 16.63 -3.13
CA TRP A 283 14.46 16.19 -1.76
C TRP A 283 15.54 17.01 -1.03
N LYS A 284 16.56 17.49 -1.76
CA LYS A 284 17.59 18.38 -1.19
C LYS A 284 17.12 19.83 -1.02
N THR A 285 16.03 20.22 -1.68
CA THR A 285 15.44 21.55 -1.51
C THR A 285 14.44 21.57 -0.35
N VAL A 286 13.60 20.55 -0.24
CA VAL A 286 12.50 20.52 0.76
C VAL A 286 12.95 20.05 2.14
N VAL A 287 14.02 19.25 2.22
CA VAL A 287 14.63 18.81 3.48
C VAL A 287 16.12 19.11 3.43
N ASN A 288 16.61 19.84 4.44
CA ASN A 288 18.03 20.07 4.63
C ASN A 288 18.61 18.95 5.51
N TRP A 289 19.04 17.86 4.88
CA TRP A 289 19.55 16.66 5.56
C TRP A 289 20.86 16.94 6.29
N GLU A 290 21.71 17.80 5.72
CA GLU A 290 22.97 18.23 6.30
C GLU A 290 22.74 19.00 7.61
N ALA A 291 21.76 19.90 7.65
CA ALA A 291 21.40 20.61 8.88
C ALA A 291 20.92 19.65 9.98
N LEU A 292 20.13 18.63 9.65
CA LEU A 292 19.70 17.62 10.64
C LEU A 292 20.90 16.90 11.28
N VAL A 293 21.95 16.64 10.50
CA VAL A 293 23.22 16.08 10.98
C VAL A 293 24.00 17.11 11.80
N GLU A 294 24.11 18.35 11.33
CA GLU A 294 24.81 19.45 12.03
C GLU A 294 24.21 19.74 13.41
N PHE A 295 22.88 19.75 13.52
CA PHE A 295 22.17 19.87 14.78
C PHE A 295 22.18 18.60 15.64
N GLY A 296 22.81 17.52 15.18
CA GLY A 296 22.95 16.27 15.92
C GLY A 296 21.65 15.49 16.10
N THR A 297 20.62 15.75 15.29
CA THR A 297 19.31 15.07 15.39
C THR A 297 19.27 13.74 14.64
N ILE A 298 20.14 13.57 13.65
CA ILE A 298 20.41 12.32 12.95
C ILE A 298 21.92 12.19 12.69
N SER A 299 22.38 10.97 12.41
CA SER A 299 23.76 10.68 12.05
C SER A 299 24.02 10.82 10.55
N LYS A 300 25.28 11.07 10.19
CA LYS A 300 25.72 11.08 8.78
C LYS A 300 25.48 9.74 8.08
N GLN A 301 25.65 8.63 8.79
CA GLN A 301 25.45 7.28 8.26
C GLN A 301 24.00 7.02 7.88
N GLU A 302 23.03 7.54 8.65
CA GLU A 302 21.61 7.43 8.32
C GLU A 302 21.29 8.13 7.00
N VAL A 303 21.81 9.35 6.77
CA VAL A 303 21.62 10.05 5.49
C VAL A 303 22.32 9.33 4.34
N GLN A 304 23.57 8.86 4.55
CA GLN A 304 24.34 8.13 3.53
C GLN A 304 23.71 6.81 3.10
N SER A 305 22.84 6.25 3.95
CA SER A 305 22.14 5.01 3.66
C SER A 305 20.89 5.18 2.81
N ILE A 306 20.55 6.42 2.42
CA ILE A 306 19.46 6.76 1.52
C ILE A 306 20.06 7.01 0.12
N CYS A 307 19.47 6.39 -0.90
CA CYS A 307 19.85 6.61 -2.29
C CYS A 307 19.07 7.79 -2.87
N PHE A 308 19.71 8.94 -3.06
CA PHE A 308 19.16 10.06 -3.81
C PHE A 308 19.58 9.92 -5.26
N THR A 309 18.63 9.76 -6.17
CA THR A 309 18.96 9.53 -7.59
C THR A 309 17.92 10.11 -8.53
N ASP A 310 18.39 10.42 -9.74
CA ASP A 310 17.54 10.79 -10.88
C ASP A 310 17.50 9.72 -11.97
N SER A 311 18.13 8.57 -11.73
CA SER A 311 18.27 7.45 -12.67
C SER A 311 17.51 6.21 -12.20
N VAL A 312 16.75 5.62 -13.12
CA VAL A 312 16.08 4.33 -12.88
C VAL A 312 17.10 3.21 -12.69
N ASP A 313 18.20 3.23 -13.44
CA ASP A 313 19.24 2.20 -13.37
C ASP A 313 19.95 2.21 -12.02
N GLU A 314 20.29 3.40 -11.51
CA GLU A 314 20.95 3.55 -10.21
C GLU A 314 20.02 3.13 -9.07
N ALA A 315 18.74 3.53 -9.12
CA ALA A 315 17.73 3.11 -8.16
C ALA A 315 17.59 1.59 -8.12
N LEU A 316 17.46 0.95 -9.29
CA LEU A 316 17.33 -0.50 -9.38
C LEU A 316 18.60 -1.20 -8.90
N ALA A 317 19.78 -0.73 -9.29
CA ALA A 317 21.05 -1.29 -8.85
C ALA A 317 21.19 -1.24 -7.32
N PHE A 318 20.83 -0.10 -6.70
CA PHE A 318 20.85 0.05 -5.26
C PHE A 318 19.93 -0.95 -4.55
N ILE A 319 18.71 -1.16 -5.07
CA ILE A 319 17.78 -2.17 -4.56
C ILE A 319 18.34 -3.58 -4.73
N ARG A 320 18.85 -3.92 -5.93
CA ARG A 320 19.39 -5.25 -6.24
C ARG A 320 20.57 -5.63 -5.36
N VAL A 321 21.53 -4.72 -5.19
CA VAL A 321 22.72 -4.96 -4.36
C VAL A 321 22.33 -5.34 -2.93
N PHE A 322 21.31 -4.70 -2.37
CA PHE A 322 20.82 -5.05 -1.03
C PHE A 322 20.31 -6.49 -0.94
N PHE A 323 19.57 -6.98 -1.93
CA PHE A 323 19.05 -8.36 -1.91
C PHE A 323 20.05 -9.42 -2.36
N GLU A 324 20.97 -9.07 -3.25
CA GLU A 324 21.99 -9.99 -3.77
C GLU A 324 23.21 -10.12 -2.86
N SER A 325 23.49 -9.11 -2.05
CA SER A 325 24.60 -9.04 -1.10
C SER A 325 24.15 -8.29 0.16
N PRO A 326 23.23 -8.88 0.95
CA PRO A 326 22.69 -8.21 2.13
C PRO A 326 23.82 -7.83 3.09
N PRO A 327 23.82 -6.58 3.62
CA PRO A 327 24.78 -6.19 4.63
C PRO A 327 24.61 -7.09 5.86
N VAL A 328 25.72 -7.69 6.30
CA VAL A 328 25.80 -8.58 7.47
C VAL A 328 25.49 -7.82 8.75
#